data_AF-A0A1F8QD83-F1
#
_entry.id   AF-A0A1F8QD83-F1
#
_cell.length_a   1.000
_cell.length_b   1.000
_cell.length_c   1.000
_cell.angle_alpha   90.00
_cell.angle_beta   90.00
_cell.angle_gamma   90.00
#
_symmetry.space_group_name_H-M   'P 1'
#
loop_
_entity.id
_entity.type
_entity.pdbx_description
1 polymer ?
#
loop_
_entity_poly.entity_id
_entity_poly.type
_entity_poly.pdbx_seq_one_letter_code
_entity_poly.pdbx_strand_id
1 'polypeptide(L)'
;MLVSWRYRERPGSLIQSFDPRAWWVFYACFLFSTLVFWDFRYLLFFFAIALFFVLTSRITWRESRRAWTFIGFFILFYTTLTFLTGRGGMEVYEQETLITSIQAPFSIFGWTPTIEITVERIFFAISQFLRLFSISSMTILIPYSLNPAHYGVAFHGLGMPDKFAYAMDLTMRFIPTFGRDFQLTLDAQRARGYELEKLSGGLVAQVRKMAPLIIPVTIHALIGSEDIIDAMDLRSFGVGKRTWLEKLTYRLRDYFLIPLGVLILVGSITLSLFGFGKFWVPPGMQEKYAAWVDVPKNRQEAIDMAMRACAAAHSTPEEQPAVSVAKLTTWGEAAKSLPAAAQQPDSFALKDTYWLVVLQGKWEHPGPVSVEPEKMPIFNRCILLIDIYNGERTLISD
;
A
#
# COMPACT_ATOMS: atom_id res chain seq x y z
N MET A 1 25.95 -9.76 -27.73
CA MET A 1 26.69 -9.81 -26.44
C MET A 1 25.68 -9.84 -25.30
N LEU A 2 25.05 -10.99 -25.06
CA LEU A 2 24.13 -11.18 -23.95
C LEU A 2 24.94 -11.22 -22.65
N VAL A 3 24.81 -10.14 -21.89
CA VAL A 3 25.01 -10.09 -20.44
C VAL A 3 26.46 -10.34 -19.96
N SER A 4 27.28 -9.29 -20.02
CA SER A 4 28.29 -9.13 -18.96
C SER A 4 27.59 -8.37 -17.83
N TRP A 5 27.20 -9.07 -16.76
CA TRP A 5 26.90 -8.44 -15.48
C TRP A 5 28.21 -7.86 -14.93
N ARG A 6 28.72 -6.81 -15.58
CA ARG A 6 29.97 -6.18 -15.18
C ARG A 6 29.67 -5.28 -14.00
N TYR A 7 29.91 -5.80 -12.81
CA TYR A 7 29.91 -4.98 -11.60
C TYR A 7 30.82 -3.76 -11.83
N ARG A 8 30.30 -2.57 -11.49
CA ARG A 8 31.01 -1.31 -11.65
C ARG A 8 31.38 -0.78 -10.27
N GLU A 9 32.67 -0.67 -10.03
CA GLU A 9 33.20 0.02 -8.85
C GLU A 9 32.91 1.52 -8.95
N ARG A 10 32.38 2.08 -7.87
CA ARG A 10 31.96 3.48 -7.74
C ARG A 10 32.72 4.12 -6.57
N PRO A 11 33.84 4.79 -6.82
CA PRO A 11 34.59 5.46 -5.75
C PRO A 11 33.72 6.53 -5.09
N GLY A 12 33.60 6.44 -3.76
CA GLY A 12 32.80 7.37 -2.95
C GLY A 12 31.30 7.06 -2.83
N SER A 13 30.83 5.92 -3.33
CA SER A 13 29.49 5.41 -2.97
C SER A 13 29.51 4.90 -1.53
N LEU A 14 28.61 5.37 -0.67
CA LEU A 14 28.54 4.88 0.72
C LEU A 14 28.26 3.38 0.76
N ILE A 15 27.36 2.90 -0.09
CA ILE A 15 26.90 1.50 -0.10
C ILE A 15 28.03 0.53 -0.44
N GLN A 16 28.85 0.86 -1.45
CA GLN A 16 30.00 0.02 -1.82
C GLN A 16 31.18 0.18 -0.83
N SER A 17 31.15 1.19 0.03
CA SER A 17 32.20 1.40 1.03
C SER A 17 32.06 0.52 2.27
N PHE A 18 30.85 0.03 2.53
CA PHE A 18 30.56 -0.88 3.64
C PHE A 18 30.95 -2.31 3.29
N ASP A 19 31.29 -3.07 4.33
CA ASP A 19 31.42 -4.52 4.23
C ASP A 19 30.04 -5.11 3.83
N PRO A 20 29.98 -5.96 2.80
CA PRO A 20 28.75 -6.58 2.33
C PRO A 20 27.99 -7.32 3.44
N ARG A 21 28.70 -7.93 4.39
CA ARG A 21 28.09 -8.65 5.52
C ARG A 21 27.35 -7.68 6.44
N ALA A 22 27.97 -6.53 6.74
CA ALA A 22 27.34 -5.49 7.54
C ALA A 22 26.11 -4.90 6.83
N TRP A 23 26.21 -4.69 5.51
CA TRP A 23 25.10 -4.21 4.70
C TRP A 23 23.91 -5.19 4.70
N TRP A 24 24.15 -6.48 4.52
CA TRP A 24 23.10 -7.51 4.55
C TRP A 24 22.42 -7.59 5.93
N VAL A 25 23.19 -7.54 7.02
CA VAL A 25 22.64 -7.53 8.39
C VAL A 25 21.79 -6.28 8.63
N PHE A 26 22.29 -5.10 8.24
CA PHE A 26 21.55 -3.85 8.34
C PHE A 26 20.25 -3.88 7.53
N TYR A 27 20.31 -4.34 6.28
CA TYR A 27 19.15 -4.49 5.40
C TYR A 27 18.11 -5.44 6.01
N ALA A 28 18.53 -6.58 6.54
CA ALA A 28 17.63 -7.52 7.21
C ALA A 28 16.95 -6.87 8.42
N CYS A 29 17.70 -6.17 9.27
CA CYS A 29 17.13 -5.44 10.41
C CYS A 29 16.13 -4.37 9.95
N PHE A 30 16.46 -3.59 8.91
CA PHE A 30 15.57 -2.58 8.33
C PHE A 30 14.29 -3.20 7.77
N LEU A 31 14.40 -4.33 7.04
CA LEU A 31 13.28 -5.06 6.48
C LEU A 31 12.30 -5.48 7.59
N PHE A 32 12.79 -6.20 8.60
CA PHE A 32 11.95 -6.66 9.71
C PHE A 32 11.33 -5.50 10.49
N SER A 33 12.09 -4.43 10.71
CA SER A 33 11.59 -3.22 11.38
C SER A 33 10.41 -2.59 10.63
N THR A 34 10.53 -2.49 9.30
CA THR A 34 9.50 -1.86 8.44
C THR A 34 8.22 -2.69 8.37
N LEU A 35 8.30 -4.02 8.55
CA LEU A 35 7.15 -4.92 8.53
C LEU A 35 6.27 -4.83 9.78
N VAL A 36 6.82 -4.38 10.91
CA VAL A 36 6.11 -4.34 12.20
C VAL A 36 5.08 -3.21 12.27
N PHE A 37 5.26 -2.11 11.53
CA PHE A 37 4.49 -0.87 11.69
C PHE A 37 3.42 -0.65 10.62
N TRP A 38 2.19 -0.33 11.04
CA TRP A 38 1.08 0.11 10.17
C TRP A 38 0.83 1.62 10.16
N ASP A 39 1.49 2.36 11.04
CA ASP A 39 1.36 3.81 11.15
C ASP A 39 2.28 4.54 10.14
N PHE A 40 1.71 5.47 9.37
CA PHE A 40 2.44 6.19 8.34
C PHE A 40 3.59 7.04 8.89
N ARG A 41 3.54 7.49 10.15
CA ARG A 41 4.55 8.38 10.74
C ARG A 41 5.88 7.64 10.92
N TYR A 42 5.83 6.42 11.45
CA TYR A 42 7.00 5.56 11.55
C TYR A 42 7.47 5.11 10.16
N LEU A 43 6.54 4.83 9.24
CA LEU A 43 6.90 4.47 7.87
C LEU A 43 7.58 5.62 7.11
N LEU A 44 7.24 6.87 7.41
CA LEU A 44 7.93 8.05 6.86
C LEU A 44 9.39 8.11 7.34
N PHE A 45 9.67 7.76 8.59
CA PHE A 45 11.04 7.64 9.09
C PHE A 45 11.84 6.56 8.32
N PHE A 46 11.27 5.37 8.11
CA PHE A 46 11.91 4.33 7.29
C PHE A 46 12.09 4.75 5.83
N PHE A 47 11.10 5.46 5.27
CA PHE A 47 11.20 6.03 3.92
C PHE A 47 12.34 7.05 3.82
N ALA A 48 12.52 7.90 4.84
CA ALA A 48 13.61 8.87 4.87
C ALA A 48 14.98 8.18 4.92
N ILE A 49 15.13 7.11 5.72
CA ILE A 49 16.34 6.28 5.72
C ILE A 49 16.56 5.65 4.35
N ALA A 50 15.50 5.10 3.75
CA ALA A 50 15.57 4.48 2.43
C ALA A 50 16.07 5.49 1.37
N LEU A 51 15.49 6.68 1.37
CA LEU A 51 15.86 7.79 0.49
C LEU A 51 17.31 8.24 0.72
N PHE A 52 17.74 8.38 1.98
CA PHE A 52 19.12 8.79 2.32
C PHE A 52 20.16 7.87 1.67
N PHE A 53 19.99 6.55 1.76
CA PHE A 53 20.90 5.59 1.15
C PHE A 53 20.78 5.56 -0.38
N VAL A 54 19.58 5.70 -0.95
CA VAL A 54 19.41 5.80 -2.41
C VAL A 54 20.16 7.02 -2.94
N LEU A 55 20.01 8.19 -2.31
CA LEU A 55 20.68 9.42 -2.72
C LEU A 55 22.20 9.32 -2.54
N THR A 56 22.67 8.71 -1.46
CA THR A 56 24.11 8.58 -1.19
C THR A 56 24.77 7.41 -1.92
N SER A 57 23.99 6.53 -2.55
CA SER A 57 24.49 5.42 -3.36
C SER A 57 25.27 5.85 -4.60
N ARG A 58 25.06 7.10 -5.07
CA ARG A 58 25.60 7.63 -6.33
C ARG A 58 25.31 6.74 -7.55
N ILE A 59 24.21 5.98 -7.51
CA ILE A 59 23.75 5.19 -8.65
C ILE A 59 23.12 6.15 -9.67
N THR A 60 23.54 6.05 -10.93
CA THR A 60 22.97 6.91 -11.96
C THR A 60 21.52 6.51 -12.23
N TRP A 61 20.61 7.49 -12.35
CA TRP A 61 19.20 7.23 -12.65
C TRP A 61 19.01 6.37 -13.92
N ARG A 62 19.90 6.49 -14.91
CA ARG A 62 19.85 5.69 -16.15
C ARG A 62 20.03 4.19 -15.92
N GLU A 63 20.83 3.80 -14.93
CA GLU A 63 21.09 2.39 -14.60
C GLU A 63 19.91 1.77 -13.87
N SER A 64 19.26 2.52 -12.97
CA SER A 64 18.20 2.00 -12.09
C SER A 64 16.78 2.33 -12.55
N ARG A 65 16.57 3.25 -13.51
CA ARG A 65 15.24 3.71 -13.94
C ARG A 65 14.29 2.57 -14.28
N ARG A 66 14.76 1.51 -14.94
CA ARG A 66 13.90 0.39 -15.35
C ARG A 66 13.34 -0.36 -14.14
N ALA A 67 14.17 -0.56 -13.12
CA ALA A 67 13.75 -1.19 -11.87
C ALA A 67 12.77 -0.27 -11.11
N TRP A 68 13.08 1.03 -11.00
CA TRP A 68 12.20 2.01 -10.37
C TRP A 68 10.85 2.14 -11.08
N THR A 69 10.80 2.17 -12.41
CA THR A 69 9.55 2.25 -13.15
C THR A 69 8.73 0.98 -13.00
N PHE A 70 9.36 -0.20 -13.05
CA PHE A 70 8.66 -1.48 -12.89
C PHE A 70 8.09 -1.63 -11.49
N ILE A 71 8.91 -1.39 -10.46
CA ILE A 71 8.50 -1.54 -9.07
C ILE A 71 7.52 -0.44 -8.67
N GLY A 72 7.76 0.81 -9.07
CA GLY A 72 6.84 1.92 -8.82
C GLY A 72 5.47 1.69 -9.45
N PHE A 73 5.42 1.22 -10.69
CA PHE A 73 4.16 0.84 -11.35
C PHE A 73 3.46 -0.30 -10.61
N PHE A 74 4.19 -1.36 -10.25
CA PHE A 74 3.63 -2.50 -9.54
C PHE A 74 3.07 -2.12 -8.17
N ILE A 75 3.80 -1.31 -7.39
CA ILE A 75 3.34 -0.83 -6.09
C ILE A 75 2.11 0.05 -6.26
N LEU A 76 2.12 1.02 -7.18
CA LEU A 76 0.98 1.90 -7.44
C LEU A 76 -0.27 1.10 -7.84
N PHE A 77 -0.09 0.13 -8.73
CA PHE A 77 -1.16 -0.76 -9.18
C PHE A 77 -1.70 -1.57 -8.01
N TYR A 78 -0.82 -2.21 -7.23
CA TYR A 78 -1.19 -3.00 -6.06
C TYR A 78 -1.91 -2.18 -4.98
N THR A 79 -1.42 -0.98 -4.64
CA THR A 79 -2.05 -0.11 -3.64
C THR A 79 -3.39 0.42 -4.13
N THR A 80 -3.51 0.74 -5.42
CA THR A 80 -4.77 1.18 -6.05
C THR A 80 -5.80 0.05 -6.04
N LEU A 81 -5.41 -1.18 -6.41
CA LEU A 81 -6.32 -2.34 -6.34
C LEU A 81 -6.79 -2.60 -4.91
N THR A 82 -5.88 -2.51 -3.95
CA THR A 82 -6.19 -2.74 -2.54
C THR A 82 -7.14 -1.66 -2.00
N PHE A 83 -6.93 -0.41 -2.41
CA PHE A 83 -7.82 0.72 -2.13
C PHE A 83 -9.22 0.52 -2.72
N LEU A 84 -9.31 0.14 -4.01
CA LEU A 84 -10.59 -0.07 -4.71
C LEU A 84 -11.38 -1.27 -4.17
N THR A 85 -10.69 -2.33 -3.75
CA THR A 85 -11.35 -3.55 -3.27
C THR A 85 -11.86 -3.43 -1.84
N GLY A 86 -11.35 -2.47 -1.05
CA GLY A 86 -11.69 -2.28 0.37
C GLY A 86 -11.23 -3.41 1.31
N ARG A 87 -10.97 -4.61 0.78
CA ARG A 87 -10.58 -5.82 1.54
C ARG A 87 -9.22 -5.75 2.21
N GLY A 88 -8.36 -4.80 1.86
CA GLY A 88 -7.02 -4.70 2.43
C GLY A 88 -6.99 -4.25 3.90
N GLY A 89 -7.99 -3.48 4.35
CA GLY A 89 -7.99 -2.83 5.66
C GLY A 89 -8.90 -3.47 6.72
N MET A 90 -9.67 -4.50 6.37
CA MET A 90 -10.69 -5.11 7.25
C MET A 90 -10.12 -5.70 8.54
N GLU A 91 -8.85 -6.11 8.55
CA GLU A 91 -8.16 -6.64 9.73
C GLU A 91 -7.52 -5.55 10.59
N VAL A 92 -7.44 -4.31 10.07
CA VAL A 92 -6.66 -3.23 10.69
C VAL A 92 -7.58 -2.13 11.27
N TYR A 93 -8.78 -1.91 10.69
CA TYR A 93 -9.79 -0.94 11.19
C TYR A 93 -11.14 -1.59 11.42
N GLU A 94 -11.70 -1.40 12.62
CA GLU A 94 -13.04 -1.89 12.98
C GLU A 94 -14.15 -0.88 12.68
N GLN A 95 -13.82 0.41 12.51
CA GLN A 95 -14.77 1.48 12.23
C GLN A 95 -14.41 2.17 10.92
N GLU A 96 -15.38 2.23 9.99
CA GLU A 96 -15.24 2.91 8.71
C GLU A 96 -15.98 4.25 8.74
N THR A 97 -15.24 5.35 8.60
CA THR A 97 -15.83 6.70 8.48
C THR A 97 -16.08 7.02 7.01
N LEU A 98 -17.24 6.64 6.51
CA LEU A 98 -17.58 6.72 5.08
C LEU A 98 -17.58 8.18 4.58
N ILE A 99 -16.76 8.49 3.57
CA ILE A 99 -16.74 9.82 2.92
C ILE A 99 -17.71 9.84 1.73
N THR A 100 -17.67 8.81 0.89
CA THR A 100 -18.51 8.71 -0.31
C THR A 100 -18.66 7.25 -0.69
N SER A 101 -19.89 6.76 -0.82
CA SER A 101 -20.18 5.48 -1.47
C SER A 101 -20.56 5.72 -2.91
N ILE A 102 -19.71 5.31 -3.85
CA ILE A 102 -20.06 5.28 -5.28
C ILE A 102 -20.55 3.88 -5.58
N GLN A 103 -21.87 3.74 -5.70
CA GLN A 103 -22.49 2.51 -6.17
C GLN A 103 -22.43 2.51 -7.70
N ALA A 104 -21.78 1.50 -8.30
CA ALA A 104 -21.80 1.36 -9.74
C ALA A 104 -23.22 0.98 -10.22
N PRO A 105 -23.77 1.62 -11.27
CA PRO A 105 -25.14 1.38 -11.73
C PRO A 105 -25.34 0.03 -12.45
N PHE A 106 -24.30 -0.81 -12.54
CA PHE A 106 -24.36 -2.11 -13.19
C PHE A 106 -24.22 -3.23 -12.15
N SER A 107 -25.20 -4.13 -12.12
CA SER A 107 -25.08 -5.41 -11.43
C SER A 107 -24.52 -6.44 -12.39
N ILE A 108 -23.33 -6.97 -12.10
CA ILE A 108 -22.80 -8.13 -12.82
C ILE A 108 -23.04 -9.32 -11.90
N PHE A 109 -23.88 -10.27 -12.33
CA PHE A 109 -24.07 -11.54 -11.64
C PHE A 109 -24.58 -11.42 -10.18
N GLY A 110 -25.40 -10.40 -9.88
CA GLY A 110 -25.88 -10.13 -8.52
C GLY A 110 -24.85 -9.50 -7.58
N TRP A 111 -23.65 -9.17 -8.08
CA TRP A 111 -22.64 -8.39 -7.38
C TRP A 111 -22.77 -6.92 -7.81
N THR A 112 -23.12 -6.05 -6.87
CA THR A 112 -23.02 -4.59 -7.06
C THR A 112 -21.70 -4.13 -6.45
N PRO A 113 -20.68 -3.82 -7.27
CA PRO A 113 -19.43 -3.28 -6.74
C PRO A 113 -19.71 -1.92 -6.10
N THR A 114 -19.71 -1.88 -4.77
CA THR A 114 -19.81 -0.67 -3.98
C THR A 114 -18.39 -0.20 -3.67
N ILE A 115 -17.96 0.90 -4.30
CA ILE A 115 -16.69 1.52 -3.99
C ILE A 115 -16.96 2.52 -2.87
N GLU A 116 -16.70 2.09 -1.65
CA GLU A 116 -16.76 2.98 -0.48
C GLU A 116 -15.39 3.62 -0.30
N ILE A 117 -15.32 4.95 -0.43
CA ILE A 117 -14.12 5.72 -0.18
C ILE A 117 -14.20 6.19 1.27
N THR A 118 -13.28 5.68 2.08
CA THR A 118 -13.22 5.92 3.53
C THR A 118 -11.89 6.58 3.87
N VAL A 119 -11.85 7.47 4.88
CA VAL A 119 -10.60 8.14 5.32
C VAL A 119 -9.54 7.08 5.67
N GLU A 120 -9.97 6.03 6.36
CA GLU A 120 -9.17 4.88 6.75
C GLU A 120 -8.53 4.18 5.54
N ARG A 121 -9.28 4.00 4.44
CA ARG A 121 -8.78 3.35 3.21
C ARG A 121 -7.69 4.18 2.53
N ILE A 122 -7.80 5.51 2.57
CA ILE A 122 -6.78 6.42 2.02
C ILE A 122 -5.49 6.34 2.85
N PHE A 123 -5.58 6.49 4.17
CA PHE A 123 -4.40 6.41 5.05
C PHE A 123 -3.76 5.03 5.03
N PHE A 124 -4.55 3.96 4.87
CA PHE A 124 -4.05 2.61 4.64
C PHE A 124 -3.27 2.50 3.34
N ALA A 125 -3.83 2.98 2.22
CA ALA A 125 -3.17 2.97 0.93
C ALA A 125 -1.85 3.75 0.95
N ILE A 126 -1.83 4.92 1.61
CA ILE A 126 -0.61 5.73 1.81
C ILE A 126 0.42 4.96 2.64
N SER A 127 0.00 4.37 3.77
CA SER A 127 0.90 3.59 4.64
C SER A 127 1.48 2.38 3.89
N GLN A 128 0.65 1.65 3.15
CA GLN A 128 1.06 0.51 2.35
C GLN A 128 2.03 0.92 1.23
N PHE A 129 1.75 2.04 0.56
CA PHE A 129 2.64 2.62 -0.45
C PHE A 129 4.01 2.94 0.16
N LEU A 130 4.05 3.70 1.26
CA LEU A 130 5.29 4.05 1.97
C LEU A 130 6.07 2.82 2.40
N ARG A 131 5.40 1.81 2.96
CA ARG A 131 6.03 0.55 3.40
C ARG A 131 6.69 -0.17 2.24
N LEU A 132 5.91 -0.50 1.21
CA LEU A 132 6.40 -1.27 0.05
C LEU A 132 7.48 -0.50 -0.71
N PHE A 133 7.32 0.81 -0.85
CA PHE A 133 8.30 1.64 -1.52
C PHE A 133 9.61 1.72 -0.74
N SER A 134 9.58 1.87 0.59
CA SER A 134 10.79 1.89 1.44
C SER A 134 11.58 0.58 1.34
N ILE A 135 10.89 -0.56 1.46
CA ILE A 135 11.51 -1.90 1.33
C ILE A 135 12.11 -2.07 -0.07
N SER A 136 11.34 -1.72 -1.10
CA SER A 136 11.77 -1.84 -2.49
C SER A 136 12.97 -0.97 -2.81
N SER A 137 12.97 0.27 -2.34
CA SER A 137 14.07 1.24 -2.52
C SER A 137 15.39 0.69 -1.98
N MET A 138 15.37 0.09 -0.79
CA MET A 138 16.54 -0.58 -0.21
C MET A 138 16.96 -1.82 -1.01
N THR A 139 16.00 -2.63 -1.45
CA THR A 139 16.25 -3.89 -2.16
C THR A 139 16.93 -3.65 -3.51
N ILE A 140 16.55 -2.59 -4.24
CA ILE A 140 17.17 -2.22 -5.53
C ILE A 140 18.68 -2.00 -5.40
N LEU A 141 19.17 -1.63 -4.21
CA LEU A 141 20.58 -1.31 -3.97
C LEU A 141 21.45 -2.56 -3.82
N ILE A 142 20.86 -3.71 -3.48
CA ILE A 142 21.60 -4.96 -3.19
C ILE A 142 22.48 -5.39 -4.36
N PRO A 143 21.99 -5.51 -5.61
CA PRO A 143 22.82 -5.93 -6.75
C PRO A 143 23.97 -4.96 -7.06
N TYR A 144 23.87 -3.71 -6.61
CA TYR A 144 24.89 -2.68 -6.81
C TYR A 144 25.89 -2.57 -5.66
N SER A 145 25.60 -3.19 -4.52
CA SER A 145 26.41 -3.13 -3.30
C SER A 145 27.59 -4.09 -3.34
N LEU A 146 27.39 -5.32 -3.82
CA LEU A 146 28.36 -6.41 -3.75
C LEU A 146 28.81 -6.86 -5.14
N ASN A 147 30.12 -6.97 -5.34
CA ASN A 147 30.68 -7.64 -6.49
C ASN A 147 30.30 -9.14 -6.45
N PRO A 148 29.72 -9.70 -7.54
CA PRO A 148 29.35 -11.10 -7.56
C PRO A 148 30.48 -12.09 -7.25
N ALA A 149 31.73 -11.72 -7.53
CA ALA A 149 32.90 -12.54 -7.20
C ALA A 149 33.13 -12.72 -5.68
N HIS A 150 32.59 -11.83 -4.84
CA HIS A 150 32.76 -11.90 -3.39
C HIS A 150 31.54 -12.49 -2.66
N TYR A 151 30.49 -12.97 -3.37
CA TYR A 151 29.33 -13.59 -2.72
C TYR A 151 29.72 -14.77 -1.83
N GLY A 152 30.60 -15.66 -2.29
CA GLY A 152 31.02 -16.82 -1.51
C GLY A 152 31.70 -16.44 -0.21
N VAL A 153 32.67 -15.51 -0.27
CA VAL A 153 33.39 -15.04 0.92
C VAL A 153 32.47 -14.28 1.89
N ALA A 154 31.54 -13.49 1.36
CA ALA A 154 30.55 -12.78 2.18
C ALA A 154 29.63 -13.76 2.92
N PHE A 155 29.10 -14.79 2.26
CA PHE A 155 28.23 -15.78 2.90
C PHE A 155 28.98 -16.67 3.90
N HIS A 156 30.23 -17.06 3.62
CA HIS A 156 31.08 -17.72 4.60
C HIS A 156 31.25 -16.85 5.85
N GLY A 157 31.54 -15.55 5.66
CA GLY A 157 31.68 -14.61 6.76
C GLY A 157 30.39 -14.30 7.53
N LEU A 158 29.21 -14.64 6.99
CA LEU A 158 27.92 -14.59 7.69
C LEU A 158 27.63 -15.89 8.48
N GLY A 159 28.52 -16.88 8.44
CA GLY A 159 28.37 -18.15 9.16
C GLY A 159 27.69 -19.26 8.36
N MET A 160 27.52 -19.11 7.05
CA MET A 160 26.98 -20.19 6.21
C MET A 160 27.99 -21.33 6.03
N PRO A 161 27.54 -22.59 5.81
CA PRO A 161 28.42 -23.71 5.57
C PRO A 161 29.38 -23.49 4.40
N ASP A 162 30.63 -23.94 4.52
CA ASP A 162 31.66 -23.77 3.48
C ASP A 162 31.23 -24.33 2.12
N LYS A 163 30.46 -25.42 2.11
CA LYS A 163 29.91 -26.02 0.89
C LYS A 163 28.98 -25.05 0.16
N PHE A 164 28.13 -24.32 0.88
CA PHE A 164 27.23 -23.33 0.32
C PHE A 164 28.00 -22.12 -0.20
N ALA A 165 28.92 -21.58 0.60
CA ALA A 165 29.76 -20.44 0.24
C ALA A 165 30.59 -20.72 -1.03
N TYR A 166 31.21 -21.91 -1.10
CA TYR A 166 31.94 -22.35 -2.29
C TYR A 166 31.03 -22.57 -3.50
N ALA A 167 29.87 -23.21 -3.34
CA ALA A 167 28.92 -23.40 -4.43
C ALA A 167 28.46 -22.06 -5.03
N MET A 168 28.21 -21.04 -4.19
CA MET A 168 27.88 -19.70 -4.66
C MET A 168 29.04 -19.02 -5.40
N ASP A 169 30.28 -19.12 -4.88
CA ASP A 169 31.48 -18.59 -5.57
C ASP A 169 31.65 -19.22 -6.96
N LEU A 170 31.54 -20.55 -7.02
CA LEU A 170 31.67 -21.34 -8.23
C LEU A 170 30.58 -20.98 -9.25
N THR A 171 29.33 -20.85 -8.79
CA THR A 171 28.20 -20.46 -9.62
C THR A 171 28.42 -19.09 -10.25
N MET A 172 28.79 -18.08 -9.45
CA MET A 172 29.05 -16.73 -9.94
C MET A 172 30.19 -16.68 -10.95
N ARG A 173 31.19 -17.55 -10.79
CA ARG A 173 32.31 -17.71 -11.73
C ARG A 173 31.90 -18.35 -13.04
N PHE A 174 30.98 -19.31 -13.05
CA PHE A 174 30.57 -20.03 -14.26
C PHE A 174 29.44 -19.36 -15.04
N ILE A 175 28.63 -18.48 -14.43
CA ILE A 175 27.60 -17.73 -15.15
C ILE A 175 28.12 -17.07 -16.45
N PRO A 176 29.26 -16.34 -16.45
CA PRO A 176 29.81 -15.75 -17.68
C PRO A 176 30.25 -16.79 -18.72
N THR A 177 30.81 -17.91 -18.27
CA THR A 177 31.25 -19.01 -19.15
C THR A 177 30.04 -19.66 -19.81
N PHE A 178 28.99 -19.99 -19.04
CA PHE A 178 27.74 -20.51 -19.60
C PHE A 178 27.07 -19.54 -20.58
N GLY A 179 27.12 -18.24 -20.30
CA GLY A 179 26.65 -17.22 -21.24
C GLY A 179 27.41 -17.25 -22.57
N ARG A 180 28.73 -17.46 -22.52
CA ARG A 180 29.58 -17.61 -23.71
C ARG A 180 29.28 -18.88 -24.47
N ASP A 181 29.17 -20.02 -23.79
CA ASP A 181 28.89 -21.32 -24.42
C ASP A 181 27.51 -21.34 -25.08
N PHE A 182 26.54 -20.67 -24.45
CA PHE A 182 25.22 -20.45 -25.05
C PHE A 182 25.31 -19.61 -26.33
N GLN A 183 26.09 -18.52 -26.35
CA GLN A 183 26.29 -17.72 -27.57
C GLN A 183 27.00 -18.52 -28.67
N LEU A 184 28.04 -19.29 -28.33
CA LEU A 184 28.75 -20.13 -29.30
C LEU A 184 27.82 -21.19 -29.91
N THR A 185 27.00 -21.84 -29.07
CA THR A 185 26.01 -22.82 -29.53
C THR A 185 24.94 -22.14 -30.38
N LEU A 186 24.47 -20.96 -29.98
CA LEU A 186 23.51 -20.16 -30.74
C LEU A 186 24.03 -19.83 -32.15
N ASP A 187 25.26 -19.35 -32.24
CA ASP A 187 25.88 -18.98 -33.51
C ASP A 187 26.17 -20.22 -34.39
N ALA A 188 26.55 -21.35 -33.78
CA ALA A 188 26.70 -22.62 -34.49
C ALA A 188 25.38 -23.15 -35.04
N GLN A 189 24.28 -23.07 -34.29
CA GLN A 189 22.95 -23.46 -34.78
C GLN A 189 22.46 -22.51 -35.88
N ARG A 190 22.71 -21.20 -35.75
CA ARG A 190 22.42 -20.22 -36.82
C ARG A 190 23.17 -20.54 -38.11
N ALA A 191 24.44 -20.94 -38.03
CA ALA A 191 25.22 -21.38 -39.19
C ALA A 191 24.64 -22.64 -39.86
N ARG A 192 23.93 -23.49 -39.10
CA ARG A 192 23.19 -24.66 -39.60
C ARG A 192 21.80 -24.32 -40.17
N GLY A 193 21.47 -23.03 -40.30
CA GLY A 193 20.18 -22.57 -40.82
C GLY A 193 19.06 -22.54 -39.77
N TYR A 194 19.40 -22.59 -38.47
CA TYR A 194 18.41 -22.53 -37.40
C TYR A 194 17.93 -21.09 -37.16
N GLU A 195 16.74 -20.74 -37.68
CA GLU A 195 16.13 -19.42 -37.50
C GLU A 195 15.38 -19.30 -36.15
N LEU A 196 15.92 -18.49 -35.24
CA LEU A 196 15.31 -18.20 -33.93
C LEU A 196 14.53 -16.88 -33.89
N GLU A 197 14.69 -16.02 -34.89
CA GLU A 197 14.06 -14.68 -34.91
C GLU A 197 12.55 -14.72 -35.14
N LYS A 198 12.02 -15.83 -35.69
CA LYS A 198 10.59 -16.08 -35.82
C LYS A 198 10.17 -17.20 -34.87
N LEU A 199 10.17 -16.90 -33.57
CA LEU A 199 9.49 -17.71 -32.55
C LEU A 199 7.95 -17.59 -32.72
N SER A 200 7.45 -17.96 -33.90
CA SER A 200 6.03 -18.11 -34.18
C SER A 200 5.52 -19.46 -33.66
N GLY A 201 4.28 -19.49 -33.16
CA GLY A 201 3.64 -20.64 -32.54
C GLY A 201 3.38 -20.47 -31.04
N GLY A 202 2.55 -21.33 -30.45
CA GLY A 202 2.25 -21.32 -29.02
C GLY A 202 3.46 -21.68 -28.14
N LEU A 203 3.33 -21.51 -26.81
CA LEU A 203 4.40 -21.71 -25.82
C LEU A 203 5.16 -23.05 -25.98
N VAL A 204 4.43 -24.14 -26.23
CA VAL A 204 5.03 -25.48 -26.41
C VAL A 204 5.93 -25.55 -27.65
N ALA A 205 5.53 -24.91 -28.75
CA ALA A 205 6.31 -24.87 -29.97
C ALA A 205 7.60 -24.04 -29.78
N GLN A 206 7.52 -22.94 -29.01
CA GLN A 206 8.68 -22.12 -28.67
C GLN A 206 9.70 -22.90 -27.82
N VAL A 207 9.24 -23.61 -26.79
CA VAL A 207 10.12 -24.45 -25.94
C VAL A 207 10.80 -25.55 -26.78
N ARG A 208 10.04 -26.23 -27.64
CA ARG A 208 10.61 -27.26 -28.55
C ARG A 208 11.67 -26.67 -29.48
N LYS A 209 11.48 -25.44 -29.94
CA LYS A 209 12.47 -24.72 -30.75
C LYS A 209 13.73 -24.30 -29.97
N MET A 210 13.70 -24.27 -28.64
CA MET A 210 14.91 -24.00 -27.84
C MET A 210 15.73 -25.26 -27.53
N ALA A 211 15.16 -26.46 -27.70
CA ALA A 211 15.82 -27.72 -27.38
C ALA A 211 17.19 -27.90 -28.07
N PRO A 212 17.39 -27.57 -29.37
CA PRO A 212 18.70 -27.69 -30.02
C PRO A 212 19.80 -26.78 -29.45
N LEU A 213 19.43 -25.76 -28.66
CA LEU A 213 20.37 -24.90 -27.93
C LEU A 213 20.61 -25.41 -26.51
N ILE A 214 19.54 -25.76 -25.80
CA ILE A 214 19.60 -26.13 -24.38
C ILE A 214 20.34 -27.45 -24.21
N ILE A 215 20.07 -28.45 -25.05
CA ILE A 215 20.64 -29.79 -24.90
C ILE A 215 22.18 -29.74 -25.01
N PRO A 216 22.80 -29.19 -26.08
CA PRO A 216 24.25 -29.15 -26.17
C PRO A 216 24.92 -28.36 -25.03
N VAL A 217 24.38 -27.20 -24.67
CA VAL A 217 24.93 -26.37 -23.57
C VAL A 217 24.86 -27.12 -22.24
N THR A 218 23.79 -27.87 -21.99
CA THR A 218 23.63 -28.65 -20.76
C THR A 218 24.63 -29.81 -20.71
N ILE A 219 24.82 -30.52 -21.83
CA ILE A 219 25.82 -31.61 -21.90
C ILE A 219 27.24 -31.06 -21.69
N HIS A 220 27.58 -29.94 -22.33
CA HIS A 220 28.88 -29.28 -22.11
C HIS A 220 29.06 -28.83 -20.66
N ALA A 221 28.01 -28.34 -20.01
CA ALA A 221 28.05 -27.97 -18.60
C ALA A 221 28.30 -29.17 -17.68
N LEU A 222 27.69 -30.34 -17.97
CA LEU A 222 27.89 -31.57 -17.21
C LEU A 222 29.32 -32.11 -17.35
N ILE A 223 29.82 -32.22 -18.59
CA ILE A 223 31.20 -32.66 -18.85
C ILE A 223 32.20 -31.70 -18.18
N GLY A 224 32.00 -30.39 -18.34
CA GLY A 224 32.85 -29.40 -17.67
C GLY A 224 32.79 -29.53 -16.14
N SER A 225 31.65 -29.89 -15.56
CA SER A 225 31.54 -30.11 -14.12
C SER A 225 32.32 -31.33 -13.64
N GLU A 226 32.37 -32.42 -14.44
CA GLU A 226 33.21 -33.59 -14.16
C GLU A 226 34.69 -33.20 -14.17
N ASP A 227 35.15 -32.49 -15.22
CA ASP A 227 36.54 -32.01 -15.31
C ASP A 227 36.94 -31.14 -14.11
N ILE A 228 36.01 -30.30 -13.62
CA ILE A 228 36.22 -29.45 -12.45
C ILE A 228 36.33 -30.29 -11.17
N ILE A 229 35.45 -31.28 -11.01
CA ILE A 229 35.45 -32.17 -9.84
C ILE A 229 36.75 -32.97 -9.81
N ASP A 230 37.16 -33.57 -10.93
CA ASP A 230 38.42 -34.31 -11.03
C ASP A 230 39.62 -33.40 -10.70
N ALA A 231 39.65 -32.18 -11.23
CA ALA A 231 40.69 -31.21 -10.91
C ALA A 231 40.69 -30.77 -9.43
N MET A 232 39.52 -30.75 -8.79
CA MET A 232 39.39 -30.46 -7.36
C MET A 232 39.89 -31.63 -6.50
N ASP A 233 39.56 -32.86 -6.86
CA ASP A 233 40.00 -34.07 -6.17
C ASP A 233 41.51 -34.24 -6.27
N LEU A 234 42.10 -33.99 -7.45
CA LEU A 234 43.55 -33.94 -7.66
C LEU A 234 44.26 -32.88 -6.79
N ARG A 235 43.55 -31.81 -6.43
CA ARG A 235 44.04 -30.76 -5.52
C ARG A 235 43.67 -31.01 -4.05
N SER A 236 43.17 -32.21 -3.74
CA SER A 236 42.75 -32.61 -2.39
C SER A 236 41.70 -31.66 -1.79
N PHE A 237 40.80 -31.15 -2.63
CA PHE A 237 39.73 -30.28 -2.17
C PHE A 237 38.80 -31.04 -1.20
N GLY A 238 38.50 -30.44 -0.04
CA GLY A 238 37.55 -31.01 0.93
C GLY A 238 38.14 -31.97 1.97
N VAL A 239 39.44 -32.26 1.94
CA VAL A 239 40.11 -33.16 2.90
C VAL A 239 40.31 -32.53 4.28
N GLY A 240 40.14 -31.20 4.42
CA GLY A 240 40.32 -30.49 5.70
C GLY A 240 39.56 -29.16 5.80
N LYS A 241 39.84 -28.40 6.87
CA LYS A 241 39.26 -27.07 7.07
C LYS A 241 39.69 -26.14 5.94
N ARG A 242 38.72 -25.52 5.27
CA ARG A 242 38.97 -24.61 4.16
C ARG A 242 39.53 -23.28 4.66
N THR A 243 40.55 -22.78 3.99
CA THR A 243 41.05 -21.41 4.17
C THR A 243 40.67 -20.54 2.99
N TRP A 244 40.21 -19.32 3.25
CA TRP A 244 39.86 -18.35 2.21
C TRP A 244 41.02 -17.38 1.98
N LEU A 245 41.41 -17.22 0.71
CA LEU A 245 42.50 -16.33 0.29
C LEU A 245 42.07 -14.86 0.40
N GLU A 246 40.93 -14.52 -0.18
CA GLU A 246 40.31 -13.22 0.02
C GLU A 246 39.61 -13.18 1.39
N LYS A 247 39.88 -12.14 2.16
CA LYS A 247 39.24 -11.92 3.47
C LYS A 247 38.62 -10.53 3.48
N LEU A 248 37.34 -10.46 3.80
CA LEU A 248 36.67 -9.19 4.04
C LEU A 248 36.98 -8.71 5.46
N THR A 249 37.45 -7.48 5.58
CA THR A 249 37.80 -6.85 6.86
C THR A 249 36.77 -5.78 7.21
N TYR A 250 36.18 -5.87 8.40
CA TYR A 250 35.33 -4.81 8.92
C TYR A 250 36.12 -3.52 9.11
N ARG A 251 35.56 -2.42 8.62
CA ARG A 251 36.04 -1.06 8.86
C ARG A 251 35.24 -0.43 10.00
N LEU A 252 35.74 0.69 10.55
CA LEU A 252 35.05 1.42 11.62
C LEU A 252 33.59 1.74 11.27
N ARG A 253 33.30 2.06 10.01
CA ARG A 253 31.94 2.35 9.53
C ARG A 253 30.99 1.14 9.66
N ASP A 254 31.50 -0.07 9.47
CA ASP A 254 30.72 -1.31 9.57
C ASP A 254 30.36 -1.62 11.03
N TYR A 255 31.28 -1.30 11.95
CA TYR A 255 31.05 -1.38 13.39
C TYR A 255 29.99 -0.40 13.88
N PHE A 256 29.71 0.69 13.17
CA PHE A 256 28.58 1.57 13.46
C PHE A 256 27.29 1.10 12.78
N LEU A 257 27.38 0.56 11.55
CA LEU A 257 26.22 0.18 10.75
C LEU A 257 25.44 -1.00 11.37
N ILE A 258 26.13 -2.04 11.86
CA ILE A 258 25.48 -3.22 12.44
C ILE A 258 24.71 -2.85 13.72
N PRO A 259 25.30 -2.20 14.75
CA PRO A 259 24.56 -1.79 15.93
C PRO A 259 23.43 -0.81 15.62
N LEU A 260 23.60 0.10 14.66
CA LEU A 260 22.52 0.99 14.23
C LEU A 260 21.32 0.19 13.70
N GLY A 261 21.55 -0.81 12.85
CA GLY A 261 20.49 -1.69 12.36
C GLY A 261 19.80 -2.46 13.48
N VAL A 262 20.57 -3.04 14.40
CA VAL A 262 20.04 -3.76 15.56
C VAL A 262 19.25 -2.84 16.50
N LEU A 263 19.73 -1.63 16.76
CA LEU A 263 19.02 -0.63 17.57
C LEU A 263 17.70 -0.21 16.93
N ILE A 264 17.67 -0.02 15.61
CA ILE A 264 16.42 0.26 14.88
C ILE A 264 15.45 -0.90 15.04
N LEU A 265 15.90 -2.15 14.92
CA LEU A 265 15.06 -3.34 15.08
C LEU A 265 14.52 -3.50 16.49
N VAL A 266 15.38 -3.41 17.50
CA VAL A 266 14.98 -3.52 18.91
C VAL A 266 14.06 -2.37 19.28
N GLY A 267 14.37 -1.14 18.85
CA GLY A 267 13.50 0.02 19.01
C GLY A 267 12.13 -0.22 18.37
N SER A 268 12.10 -0.77 17.16
CA SER A 268 10.85 -1.06 16.44
C SER A 268 9.98 -2.09 17.17
N ILE A 269 10.60 -3.18 17.63
CA ILE A 269 9.91 -4.25 18.36
C ILE A 269 9.41 -3.74 19.71
N THR A 270 10.24 -3.01 20.45
CA THR A 270 9.83 -2.45 21.75
C THR A 270 8.67 -1.47 21.62
N LEU A 271 8.72 -0.53 20.67
CA LEU A 271 7.61 0.39 20.39
C LEU A 271 6.32 -0.37 20.05
N SER A 272 6.42 -1.40 19.20
CA SER A 272 5.28 -2.24 18.83
C SER A 272 4.66 -2.96 20.03
N LEU A 273 5.49 -3.49 20.95
CA LEU A 273 5.03 -4.13 22.18
C LEU A 273 4.32 -3.15 23.13
N PHE A 274 4.75 -1.90 23.19
CA PHE A 274 4.05 -0.83 23.92
C PHE A 274 2.76 -0.35 23.23
N GLY A 275 2.39 -0.93 22.09
CA GLY A 275 1.19 -0.58 21.33
C GLY A 275 1.34 0.64 20.43
N PHE A 276 2.52 1.27 20.41
CA PHE A 276 2.85 2.35 19.48
C PHE A 276 3.21 1.73 18.11
N GLY A 277 2.40 1.99 17.09
CA GLY A 277 2.60 1.40 15.76
C GLY A 277 1.39 0.73 15.14
N LYS A 278 0.30 0.61 15.92
CA LYS A 278 -1.04 0.40 15.37
C LYS A 278 -1.39 1.56 14.45
N PHE A 279 -2.22 1.29 13.46
CA PHE A 279 -2.59 2.32 12.51
C PHE A 279 -3.13 3.58 13.16
N TRP A 280 -2.77 4.69 12.56
CA TRP A 280 -3.19 6.00 13.02
C TRP A 280 -3.94 6.72 11.91
N VAL A 281 -5.12 7.22 12.25
CA VAL A 281 -5.90 8.18 11.45
C VAL A 281 -5.88 9.50 12.19
N PRO A 282 -5.73 10.65 11.49
CA PRO A 282 -5.88 11.95 12.12
C PRO A 282 -7.30 12.13 12.72
N PRO A 283 -7.42 12.37 14.04
CA PRO A 283 -8.73 12.49 14.69
C PRO A 283 -9.53 13.72 14.21
N GLY A 284 -8.84 14.79 13.80
CA GLY A 284 -9.49 16.02 13.31
C GLY A 284 -10.23 15.85 11.97
N MET A 285 -9.97 14.79 11.20
CA MET A 285 -10.81 14.46 10.03
C MET A 285 -12.01 13.60 10.43
N GLN A 286 -11.85 12.70 11.40
CA GLN A 286 -12.94 11.85 11.88
C GLN A 286 -14.05 12.68 12.54
N GLU A 287 -13.69 13.66 13.39
CA GLU A 287 -14.68 14.53 14.04
C GLU A 287 -15.42 15.45 13.05
N LYS A 288 -14.72 16.04 12.07
CA LYS A 288 -15.34 16.90 11.06
C LYS A 288 -16.33 16.16 10.17
N TYR A 289 -16.07 14.89 9.85
CA TYR A 289 -16.98 14.06 9.07
C TYR A 289 -18.09 13.44 9.94
N ALA A 290 -17.81 13.01 11.17
CA ALA A 290 -18.82 12.55 12.11
C ALA A 290 -19.85 13.66 12.44
N ALA A 291 -19.41 14.92 12.51
CA ALA A 291 -20.30 16.08 12.68
C ALA A 291 -21.15 16.40 11.43
N TRP A 292 -20.75 15.92 10.24
CA TRP A 292 -21.46 16.14 8.97
C TRP A 292 -22.41 14.99 8.60
N VAL A 293 -22.21 13.78 9.14
CA VAL A 293 -22.90 12.54 8.75
C VAL A 293 -23.75 11.96 9.90
N ASP A 294 -24.35 12.80 10.75
CA ASP A 294 -25.37 12.35 11.70
C ASP A 294 -26.72 12.17 10.97
N VAL A 295 -26.74 11.24 10.02
CA VAL A 295 -27.96 10.78 9.34
C VAL A 295 -28.57 9.70 10.24
N PRO A 296 -29.79 9.90 10.79
CA PRO A 296 -30.38 8.97 11.73
C PRO A 296 -30.58 7.60 11.06
N LYS A 297 -29.95 6.56 11.61
CA LYS A 297 -30.01 5.20 11.04
C LYS A 297 -31.31 4.48 11.39
N ASN A 298 -32.04 4.98 12.39
CA ASN A 298 -33.27 4.38 12.89
C ASN A 298 -34.27 5.47 13.36
N ARG A 299 -35.54 5.07 13.55
CA ARG A 299 -36.64 5.98 13.94
C ARG A 299 -36.36 6.73 15.24
N GLN A 300 -35.67 6.07 16.18
CA GLN A 300 -35.39 6.62 17.50
C GLN A 300 -34.33 7.73 17.44
N GLU A 301 -33.25 7.53 16.67
CA GLU A 301 -32.22 8.57 16.44
C GLU A 301 -32.80 9.79 15.70
N ALA A 302 -33.73 9.59 14.77
CA ALA A 302 -34.40 10.70 14.10
C ALA A 302 -35.25 11.53 15.08
N ILE A 303 -35.95 10.86 16.01
CA ILE A 303 -36.72 11.52 17.07
C ILE A 303 -35.79 12.27 18.03
N ASP A 304 -34.71 11.64 18.49
CA ASP A 304 -33.76 12.25 19.43
C ASP A 304 -33.06 13.46 18.81
N MET A 305 -32.68 13.39 17.52
CA MET A 305 -32.07 14.49 16.80
C MET A 305 -33.05 15.66 16.63
N ALA A 306 -34.31 15.38 16.29
CA ALA A 306 -35.36 16.40 16.20
C ALA A 306 -35.66 17.05 17.58
N MET A 307 -35.72 16.25 18.64
CA MET A 307 -35.92 16.72 20.01
C MET A 307 -34.75 17.61 20.48
N ARG A 308 -33.50 17.27 20.15
CA ARG A 308 -32.32 18.10 20.44
C ARG A 308 -32.33 19.42 19.67
N ALA A 309 -32.72 19.40 18.40
CA ALA A 309 -32.86 20.62 17.59
C ALA A 309 -33.94 21.55 18.17
N CYS A 310 -35.08 20.99 18.61
CA CYS A 310 -36.12 21.74 19.34
C CYS A 310 -35.64 22.28 20.69
N ALA A 311 -34.92 21.47 21.47
CA ALA A 311 -34.36 21.87 22.76
C ALA A 311 -33.28 22.96 22.62
N ALA A 312 -32.51 22.97 21.54
CA ALA A 312 -31.56 24.04 21.24
C ALA A 312 -32.26 25.37 20.88
N ALA A 313 -33.51 25.31 20.40
CA ALA A 313 -34.28 26.48 20.02
C ALA A 313 -35.02 27.15 21.19
N HIS A 314 -35.22 26.48 22.34
CA HIS A 314 -35.98 27.02 23.50
C HIS A 314 -35.32 26.71 24.86
N SER A 315 -35.39 27.66 25.80
CA SER A 315 -34.77 27.60 27.13
C SER A 315 -35.76 27.37 28.29
N THR A 316 -37.02 26.97 28.04
CA THR A 316 -37.99 26.71 29.12
C THR A 316 -38.71 25.36 28.96
N PRO A 317 -38.99 24.62 30.05
CA PRO A 317 -39.19 23.17 30.00
C PRO A 317 -40.63 22.75 30.35
N GLU A 318 -41.67 23.35 29.77
CA GLU A 318 -43.04 23.17 30.29
C GLU A 318 -44.13 22.59 29.39
N GLU A 319 -43.85 22.11 28.16
CA GLU A 319 -44.83 21.24 27.46
C GLU A 319 -44.12 20.35 26.42
N GLN A 320 -44.34 19.02 26.49
CA GLN A 320 -43.78 18.09 25.51
C GLN A 320 -44.59 18.14 24.20
N PRO A 321 -44.00 18.53 23.05
CA PRO A 321 -44.72 18.53 21.78
C PRO A 321 -44.99 17.10 21.30
N ALA A 322 -46.13 16.89 20.63
CA ALA A 322 -46.43 15.62 19.98
C ALA A 322 -45.57 15.49 18.72
N VAL A 323 -44.71 14.46 18.66
CA VAL A 323 -43.80 14.20 17.53
C VAL A 323 -44.36 13.05 16.68
N SER A 324 -44.55 13.28 15.39
CA SER A 324 -44.89 12.22 14.43
C SER A 324 -43.82 12.12 13.34
N VAL A 325 -43.37 10.89 13.09
CA VAL A 325 -42.26 10.60 12.16
C VAL A 325 -42.72 9.57 11.12
N ALA A 326 -42.63 9.94 9.84
CA ALA A 326 -42.98 9.11 8.70
C ALA A 326 -41.80 8.93 7.75
N LYS A 327 -41.62 7.70 7.25
CA LYS A 327 -40.63 7.37 6.21
C LYS A 327 -41.32 7.51 4.85
N LEU A 328 -40.79 8.37 3.99
CA LEU A 328 -41.33 8.65 2.66
C LEU A 328 -40.39 8.10 1.60
N THR A 329 -40.90 7.37 0.62
CA THR A 329 -40.05 6.73 -0.41
C THR A 329 -40.08 7.48 -1.74
N THR A 330 -41.12 8.29 -1.98
CA THR A 330 -41.30 9.05 -3.23
C THR A 330 -41.91 10.43 -2.97
N TRP A 331 -41.64 11.40 -3.88
CA TRP A 331 -42.21 12.75 -3.87
C TRP A 331 -43.74 12.77 -3.76
N GLY A 332 -44.40 11.81 -4.41
CA GLY A 332 -45.87 11.71 -4.45
C GLY A 332 -46.49 11.37 -3.09
N GLU A 333 -45.76 10.67 -2.21
CA GLU A 333 -46.18 10.43 -0.83
C GLU A 333 -45.99 11.69 0.03
N ALA A 334 -44.87 12.40 -0.16
CA ALA A 334 -44.55 13.63 0.56
C ALA A 334 -45.61 14.73 0.29
N ALA A 335 -45.94 14.96 -0.99
CA ALA A 335 -46.89 15.99 -1.40
C ALA A 335 -48.31 15.78 -0.85
N LYS A 336 -48.73 14.52 -0.60
CA LYS A 336 -50.05 14.19 0.00
C LYS A 336 -50.12 14.44 1.50
N SER A 337 -48.98 14.39 2.18
CA SER A 337 -48.88 14.59 3.64
C SER A 337 -48.63 16.05 4.04
N LEU A 338 -48.30 16.92 3.08
CA LEU A 338 -48.04 18.34 3.28
C LEU A 338 -49.34 19.18 3.17
N PRO A 339 -49.51 20.23 3.98
CA PRO A 339 -50.61 21.19 3.84
C PRO A 339 -50.55 21.94 2.51
N ALA A 340 -51.71 22.38 2.01
CA ALA A 340 -51.86 22.91 0.64
C ALA A 340 -51.04 24.19 0.36
N ALA A 341 -50.63 24.94 1.39
CA ALA A 341 -49.81 26.14 1.26
C ALA A 341 -48.33 25.85 0.93
N ALA A 342 -47.82 24.66 1.28
CA ALA A 342 -46.44 24.24 1.03
C ALA A 342 -46.22 23.57 -0.35
N GLN A 343 -47.27 23.46 -1.16
CA GLN A 343 -47.21 22.89 -2.51
C GLN A 343 -46.86 23.98 -3.56
N GLN A 344 -45.67 24.58 -3.48
CA GLN A 344 -45.17 25.40 -4.59
C GLN A 344 -44.26 24.57 -5.50
N PRO A 345 -44.55 24.51 -6.82
CA PRO A 345 -43.68 23.84 -7.76
C PRO A 345 -42.60 24.84 -8.16
N ASP A 346 -41.34 24.53 -7.88
CA ASP A 346 -40.25 24.70 -8.83
C ASP A 346 -38.94 24.21 -8.20
N SER A 347 -38.24 23.34 -8.92
CA SER A 347 -36.82 22.98 -8.77
C SER A 347 -36.34 21.89 -7.79
N PHE A 348 -37.20 21.07 -7.18
CA PHE A 348 -36.71 19.91 -6.41
C PHE A 348 -36.99 18.57 -7.11
N ALA A 349 -36.01 18.06 -7.85
CA ALA A 349 -36.00 16.67 -8.29
C ALA A 349 -35.48 15.78 -7.15
N LEU A 350 -36.36 15.35 -6.25
CA LEU A 350 -35.98 14.45 -5.15
C LEU A 350 -35.79 13.04 -5.73
N LYS A 351 -34.60 12.47 -5.55
CA LYS A 351 -34.34 11.04 -5.71
C LYS A 351 -34.07 10.46 -4.33
N ASP A 352 -34.79 9.39 -4.01
CA ASP A 352 -34.67 8.49 -2.85
C ASP A 352 -35.04 9.03 -1.45
N THR A 353 -35.48 8.08 -0.61
CA THR A 353 -36.08 8.10 0.73
C THR A 353 -35.88 9.35 1.61
N TYR A 354 -36.96 9.88 2.20
CA TYR A 354 -36.98 11.00 3.17
C TYR A 354 -37.57 10.58 4.52
N TRP A 355 -37.25 11.33 5.58
CA TRP A 355 -37.98 11.28 6.84
C TRP A 355 -38.68 12.62 7.09
N LEU A 356 -40.00 12.59 7.22
CA LEU A 356 -40.82 13.73 7.59
C LEU A 356 -41.02 13.71 9.11
N VAL A 357 -40.61 14.78 9.79
CA VAL A 357 -40.89 14.97 11.22
C VAL A 357 -41.83 16.15 11.38
N VAL A 358 -43.05 15.88 11.86
CA VAL A 358 -44.08 16.90 12.12
C VAL A 358 -44.21 17.08 13.62
N LEU A 359 -44.07 18.33 14.07
CA LEU A 359 -44.20 18.74 15.47
C LEU A 359 -45.49 19.55 15.64
N GLN A 360 -46.35 19.12 16.58
CA GLN A 360 -47.60 19.83 16.91
C GLN A 360 -47.55 20.37 18.35
N GLY A 361 -47.79 21.69 18.51
CA GLY A 361 -47.82 22.40 19.80
C GLY A 361 -48.37 23.82 19.65
N LYS A 362 -48.77 24.46 20.76
CA LYS A 362 -49.32 25.82 20.82
C LYS A 362 -48.24 26.78 21.33
N TRP A 363 -48.00 27.89 20.64
CA TRP A 363 -46.81 28.73 20.88
C TRP A 363 -47.19 30.19 21.12
N GLU A 364 -46.85 30.76 22.29
CA GLU A 364 -47.03 32.18 22.62
C GLU A 364 -45.74 32.76 23.19
N HIS A 365 -45.30 33.94 22.72
CA HIS A 365 -44.19 34.68 23.34
C HIS A 365 -44.46 36.20 23.27
N PRO A 366 -44.21 36.98 24.35
CA PRO A 366 -44.33 38.44 24.33
C PRO A 366 -42.99 39.14 24.07
N GLY A 367 -42.99 40.16 23.20
CA GLY A 367 -41.97 41.22 23.14
C GLY A 367 -40.95 41.14 21.99
N PRO A 368 -40.54 42.29 21.40
CA PRO A 368 -39.67 42.31 20.22
C PRO A 368 -38.19 42.25 20.61
N VAL A 369 -37.43 41.36 19.98
CA VAL A 369 -35.96 41.35 20.03
C VAL A 369 -35.45 41.28 18.59
N SER A 370 -34.76 42.33 18.15
CA SER A 370 -34.07 42.42 16.85
C SER A 370 -32.93 41.42 16.74
N VAL A 371 -32.95 40.54 15.73
CA VAL A 371 -31.80 39.80 15.19
C VAL A 371 -32.06 39.57 13.68
N GLU A 372 -30.97 39.59 12.90
CA GLU A 372 -30.69 39.00 11.56
C GLU A 372 -31.53 37.76 11.19
N PRO A 373 -31.62 37.31 9.90
CA PRO A 373 -32.68 36.46 9.27
C PRO A 373 -32.95 35.08 9.89
N GLU A 374 -33.21 35.10 11.18
CA GLU A 374 -33.28 34.06 12.18
C GLU A 374 -34.52 34.29 13.06
N LYS A 375 -35.42 35.21 12.67
CA LYS A 375 -36.70 35.46 13.33
C LYS A 375 -37.82 35.69 12.33
N MET A 376 -38.55 34.62 12.02
CA MET A 376 -39.93 34.73 11.54
C MET A 376 -40.89 34.31 12.67
N PRO A 377 -41.92 35.12 13.01
CA PRO A 377 -42.89 34.79 14.04
C PRO A 377 -44.22 34.25 13.47
N ILE A 378 -44.89 33.42 14.30
CA ILE A 378 -46.28 32.92 14.28
C ILE A 378 -46.67 31.89 13.18
N PHE A 379 -46.83 30.61 13.53
CA PHE A 379 -48.08 29.80 13.44
C PHE A 379 -47.87 28.28 13.74
N ASN A 380 -48.97 27.53 13.76
CA ASN A 380 -49.31 26.42 14.68
C ASN A 380 -48.72 25.01 14.35
N ARG A 381 -47.82 24.87 13.36
CA ARG A 381 -47.16 23.59 12.99
C ARG A 381 -45.80 23.83 12.33
N CYS A 382 -44.74 23.14 12.79
CA CYS A 382 -43.43 23.11 12.13
C CYS A 382 -43.22 21.77 11.41
N ILE A 383 -42.77 21.83 10.15
CA ILE A 383 -42.43 20.66 9.34
C ILE A 383 -40.93 20.72 9.02
N LEU A 384 -40.17 19.75 9.53
CA LEU A 384 -38.74 19.62 9.22
C LEU A 384 -38.57 18.56 8.14
N LEU A 385 -38.06 18.96 6.97
CA LEU A 385 -37.64 18.06 5.90
C LEU A 385 -36.12 17.94 5.91
N ILE A 386 -35.63 16.71 6.04
CA ILE A 386 -34.20 16.40 6.02
C ILE A 386 -33.92 15.59 4.77
N ASP A 387 -33.15 16.16 3.84
CA ASP A 387 -32.66 15.46 2.65
C ASP A 387 -31.46 14.58 3.02
N ILE A 388 -31.59 13.28 2.81
CA ILE A 388 -30.61 12.25 3.20
C ILE A 388 -29.36 12.30 2.32
N TYR A 389 -29.45 12.83 1.08
CA TYR A 389 -28.33 12.77 0.13
C TYR A 389 -27.42 14.01 0.17
N ASN A 390 -27.96 15.17 0.55
CA ASN A 390 -27.21 16.43 0.60
C ASN A 390 -26.94 16.95 2.02
N GLY A 391 -27.56 16.39 3.06
CA GLY A 391 -27.40 16.87 4.43
C GLY A 391 -27.92 18.30 4.67
N GLU A 392 -28.59 18.90 3.67
CA GLU A 392 -29.19 20.22 3.77
C GLU A 392 -30.49 20.14 4.58
N ARG A 393 -30.60 20.98 5.62
CA ARG A 393 -31.81 21.12 6.45
C ARG A 393 -32.67 22.23 5.86
N THR A 394 -33.80 21.89 5.26
CA THR A 394 -34.80 22.87 4.84
C THR A 394 -35.95 22.89 5.83
N LEU A 395 -36.01 23.96 6.62
CA LEU A 395 -37.14 24.27 7.49
C LEU A 395 -38.26 24.85 6.63
N ILE A 396 -39.40 24.19 6.60
CA ILE A 396 -40.61 24.70 5.96
C ILE A 396 -41.65 24.93 7.06
N SER A 397 -41.88 26.19 7.41
CA SER A 397 -42.92 26.60 8.37
C SER A 397 -44.21 26.95 7.63
N ASP A 398 -45.35 26.58 8.22
CA ASP A 398 -46.69 26.84 7.71
C ASP A 398 -47.41 27.93 8.54
#